data_AF-A0A132MLN8-F1
#
_entry.id   AF-A0A132MLN8-F1
#
_cell.length_a   1.000
_cell.length_b   1.000
_cell.length_c   1.000
_cell.angle_alpha   90.00
_cell.angle_beta   90.00
_cell.angle_gamma   90.00
#
_symmetry.space_group_name_H-M   'P 1'
#
loop_
_entity.id
_entity.type
_entity.pdbx_description
1 polymer ?
#
loop_
_entity_poly.entity_id
_entity_poly.type
_entity_poly.pdbx_seq_one_letter_code
_entity_poly.pdbx_strand_id
1 'polypeptide(L)'
;MPTRDRTVAERSKNYRYSTNLRVAIDANTRLVVAVGDPQQGNRNDSPGLSGVRHRPGPGEAGGDGRRRLPGQPGRDHLLPQAPRDGTPLPGWQEDLNAVHRSVRARIEHTLARMKCWKIPRDYRRRAHTLRDTAAGIAFLYDLALAG
;
A
#
# COMPACT_ATOMS: atom_id res chain seq x y z
N MET A 1 -2.74 8.81 -7.10
CA MET A 1 -3.93 9.63 -7.34
C MET A 1 -3.62 10.67 -8.40
N PRO A 2 -4.44 10.85 -9.45
CA PRO A 2 -4.29 11.95 -10.39
C PRO A 2 -4.45 13.29 -9.66
N THR A 3 -3.47 14.18 -9.78
CA THR A 3 -3.43 15.44 -9.03
C THR A 3 -2.98 16.55 -9.96
N ARG A 4 -3.68 17.70 -9.93
CA ARG A 4 -3.39 18.84 -10.81
C ARG A 4 -2.29 19.76 -10.30
N ASP A 5 -2.06 19.74 -8.98
CA ASP A 5 -1.04 20.54 -8.34
C ASP A 5 0.36 19.99 -8.64
N ARG A 6 1.08 20.69 -9.53
CA ARG A 6 2.43 20.31 -10.02
C ARG A 6 3.55 20.57 -9.02
N THR A 7 3.27 21.12 -7.85
CA THR A 7 4.28 21.25 -6.79
C THR A 7 4.62 19.91 -6.14
N VAL A 8 3.70 18.95 -6.19
CA VAL A 8 3.87 17.60 -5.61
C VAL A 8 3.57 16.50 -6.63
N ALA A 9 2.73 16.75 -7.64
CA ALA A 9 2.44 15.78 -8.68
C ALA A 9 3.61 15.67 -9.67
N GLU A 10 4.02 14.46 -9.99
CA GLU A 10 5.10 14.18 -10.94
C GLU A 10 4.64 13.18 -12.00
N ARG A 11 5.32 13.15 -13.15
CA ARG A 11 5.01 12.17 -14.21
C ARG A 11 5.24 10.75 -13.70
N SER A 12 4.16 9.98 -13.59
CA SER A 12 4.22 8.56 -13.27
C SER A 12 4.52 7.69 -14.51
N LYS A 13 4.75 6.38 -14.29
CA LYS A 13 4.95 5.37 -15.35
C LYS A 13 3.85 5.36 -16.43
N ASN A 14 2.66 5.89 -16.13
CA ASN A 14 1.54 6.00 -17.07
C ASN A 14 1.48 7.36 -17.80
N TYR A 15 2.57 8.13 -17.82
CA TYR A 15 2.70 9.46 -18.43
C TYR A 15 1.70 10.53 -17.94
N ARG A 16 1.00 10.26 -16.82
CA ARG A 16 0.08 11.19 -16.14
C ARG A 16 0.74 11.77 -14.89
N TYR A 17 0.50 13.06 -14.66
CA TYR A 17 0.87 13.73 -13.41
C TYR A 17 0.03 13.16 -12.27
N SER A 18 0.72 12.68 -11.25
CA SER A 18 0.07 12.04 -10.13
C SER A 18 0.90 12.14 -8.86
N THR A 19 0.25 11.83 -7.76
CA THR A 19 0.84 11.78 -6.43
C THR A 19 0.56 10.39 -5.86
N ASN A 20 1.61 9.71 -5.39
CA ASN A 20 1.50 8.43 -4.71
C ASN A 20 1.13 8.65 -3.24
N LEU A 21 0.32 7.75 -2.71
CA LEU A 21 -0.15 7.79 -1.32
C LEU A 21 0.02 6.39 -0.74
N ARG A 22 0.56 6.30 0.47
CA ARG A 22 0.61 5.03 1.21
C ARG A 22 -0.66 4.88 2.03
N VAL A 23 -1.24 3.69 2.01
CA VAL A 23 -2.44 3.34 2.77
C VAL A 23 -2.17 1.99 3.44
N ALA A 24 -2.41 1.89 4.75
CA ALA A 24 -2.45 0.61 5.45
C ALA A 24 -3.89 0.15 5.57
N ILE A 25 -4.09 -1.14 5.27
CA ILE A 25 -5.39 -1.80 5.26
C ILE A 25 -5.25 -3.07 6.07
N ASP A 26 -6.14 -3.27 7.02
CA ASP A 26 -6.25 -4.56 7.71
C ASP A 26 -6.89 -5.57 6.73
N ALA A 27 -6.18 -6.64 6.38
CA ALA A 27 -6.63 -7.56 5.35
C ALA A 27 -7.80 -8.46 5.77
N ASN A 28 -8.08 -8.57 7.07
CA ASN A 28 -9.16 -9.42 7.60
C ASN A 28 -10.46 -8.62 7.67
N THR A 29 -10.41 -7.42 8.24
CA THR A 29 -11.56 -6.52 8.36
C THR A 29 -11.80 -5.70 7.09
N ARG A 30 -10.77 -5.56 6.24
CA ARG A 30 -10.74 -4.72 5.04
C ARG A 30 -10.87 -3.22 5.34
N LEU A 31 -10.70 -2.82 6.60
CA LEU A 31 -10.74 -1.43 7.03
C LEU A 31 -9.41 -0.72 6.75
N VAL A 32 -9.48 0.58 6.43
CA VAL A 32 -8.30 1.41 6.23
C VAL A 32 -7.81 1.94 7.58
N VAL A 33 -6.66 1.44 8.04
CA VAL A 33 -6.14 1.77 9.38
C VAL A 33 -5.26 3.01 9.41
N ALA A 34 -4.65 3.39 8.28
CA ALA A 34 -3.87 4.62 8.19
C ALA A 34 -3.64 5.10 6.76
N VAL A 35 -3.43 6.40 6.64
CA VAL A 35 -3.06 7.09 5.39
C VAL A 35 -1.80 7.92 5.62
N GLY A 36 -0.80 7.69 4.77
CA GLY A 36 0.49 8.38 4.80
C GLY A 36 0.49 9.68 4.02
N ASP A 37 1.61 10.40 4.08
CA ASP A 37 1.77 11.64 3.34
C ASP A 37 1.88 11.39 1.82
N PRO A 38 1.31 12.29 1.01
CA PRO A 38 1.46 12.26 -0.44
C PRO A 38 2.92 12.41 -0.85
N GLN A 39 3.33 11.67 -1.88
CA GLN A 39 4.65 11.73 -2.51
C GLN A 39 4.54 11.89 -4.01
N GLN A 40 5.60 12.37 -4.64
CA GLN A 40 5.68 12.49 -6.10
C GLN A 40 5.36 11.15 -6.79
N GLY A 41 4.60 11.20 -7.89
CA GLY A 41 4.09 10.00 -8.58
C GLY A 41 5.15 9.10 -9.22
N ASN A 42 6.38 9.60 -9.38
CA ASN A 42 7.54 8.80 -9.81
C ASN A 42 8.28 8.13 -8.65
N ARG A 43 7.97 8.48 -7.39
CA ARG A 43 8.57 7.89 -6.19
C ARG A 43 7.70 6.75 -5.68
N ASN A 44 8.30 5.57 -5.58
CA ASN A 44 7.70 4.40 -4.92
C ASN A 44 8.22 4.23 -3.48
N ASP A 45 9.38 4.83 -3.19
CA ASP A 45 9.98 4.88 -1.87
C ASP A 45 9.49 6.13 -1.14
N SER A 46 8.92 5.94 0.05
CA SER A 46 8.38 7.03 0.87
C SER A 46 8.79 6.82 2.32
N PRO A 47 8.80 7.87 3.15
CA PRO A 47 8.81 7.72 4.60
C PRO A 47 7.62 6.86 5.07
N GLY A 48 7.75 6.27 6.25
CA GLY A 48 6.75 5.34 6.81
C GLY A 48 5.36 5.97 7.00
N LEU A 49 4.35 5.12 7.22
CA LEU A 49 3.04 5.56 7.70
C LEU A 49 3.17 6.05 9.13
N SER A 50 2.92 7.34 9.39
CA SER A 50 2.85 7.84 10.76
C SER A 50 1.70 7.16 11.51
N GLY A 51 1.96 6.70 12.74
CA GLY A 51 0.93 6.11 13.62
C GLY A 51 0.66 4.61 13.47
N VAL A 52 1.21 3.91 12.48
CA VAL A 52 1.06 2.43 12.37
C VAL A 52 2.18 1.72 13.12
N ARG A 53 1.90 1.26 14.35
CA ARG A 53 2.71 0.20 14.97
C ARG A 53 2.38 -1.12 14.28
N HIS A 54 3.29 -1.56 13.42
CA HIS A 54 3.28 -2.95 12.96
C HIS A 54 3.61 -3.81 14.19
N ARG A 55 2.63 -4.55 14.73
CA ARG A 55 2.93 -5.64 15.66
C ARG A 55 3.34 -6.82 14.78
N PRO A 56 4.62 -7.23 14.72
CA PRO A 56 4.93 -8.51 14.11
C PRO A 56 4.11 -9.57 14.87
N GLY A 57 3.34 -10.37 14.15
CA GLY A 57 2.72 -11.55 14.74
C GLY A 57 3.82 -12.45 15.33
N PRO A 58 3.53 -13.23 16.39
CA PRO A 58 4.49 -14.18 16.93
C PRO A 58 4.74 -15.25 15.86
N GLY A 59 5.89 -15.18 15.21
CA GLY A 59 6.36 -16.13 14.21
C GLY A 59 7.88 -16.13 14.26
N GLU A 60 8.43 -17.28 14.57
CA GLU A 60 9.82 -17.51 14.99
C GLU A 60 10.85 -16.95 14.01
N ALA A 61 11.86 -16.31 14.59
CA ALA A 61 13.03 -15.81 13.89
C ALA A 61 13.89 -17.00 13.44
N GLY A 62 13.67 -17.47 12.20
CA GLY A 62 14.53 -18.46 11.55
C GLY A 62 13.88 -19.02 10.29
N GLY A 63 14.12 -18.41 9.11
CA GLY A 63 13.59 -18.89 7.82
C GLY A 63 12.37 -18.15 7.26
N ASP A 64 12.06 -16.97 7.80
CA ASP A 64 10.77 -16.26 7.82
C ASP A 64 10.23 -15.70 6.47
N GLY A 65 10.81 -16.04 5.30
CA GLY A 65 10.33 -15.50 4.01
C GLY A 65 10.34 -13.97 3.90
N ARG A 66 10.92 -13.26 4.87
CA ARG A 66 11.05 -11.82 4.84
C ARG A 66 12.35 -11.45 4.14
N ARG A 67 12.27 -10.55 3.15
CA ARG A 67 13.45 -10.02 2.45
C ARG A 67 13.60 -8.54 2.74
N ARG A 68 14.85 -8.10 2.87
CA ARG A 68 15.20 -6.69 2.85
C ARG A 68 15.08 -6.18 1.43
N LEU A 69 14.28 -5.12 1.24
CA LEU A 69 14.29 -4.38 -0.01
C LEU A 69 15.57 -3.53 -0.07
N PRO A 70 16.32 -3.56 -1.19
CA PRO A 70 17.44 -2.65 -1.39
C PRO A 70 16.98 -1.20 -1.24
N GLY A 71 17.70 -0.39 -0.45
CA GLY A 71 17.41 1.03 -0.24
C GLY A 71 16.34 1.37 0.82
N GLN A 72 15.77 0.38 1.52
CA GLN A 72 14.78 0.61 2.59
C GLN A 72 15.39 0.31 3.98
N PRO A 73 15.52 1.30 4.88
CA PRO A 73 16.10 1.06 6.20
C PRO A 73 15.18 0.20 7.07
N GLY A 74 15.72 -0.93 7.55
CA GLY A 74 15.33 -1.54 8.81
C GLY A 74 14.02 -2.34 8.88
N ARG A 75 13.41 -2.77 7.76
CA ARG A 75 12.26 -3.69 7.83
C ARG A 75 12.39 -4.88 6.88
N ASP A 76 12.27 -6.05 7.49
CA ASP A 76 12.09 -7.34 6.82
C ASP A 76 10.64 -7.38 6.30
N HIS A 77 10.46 -7.20 5.00
CA HIS A 77 9.14 -7.18 4.37
C HIS A 77 8.74 -8.59 4.00
N LEU A 78 7.48 -8.95 4.24
CA LEU A 78 6.90 -10.19 3.73
C LEU A 78 6.69 -10.00 2.22
N LEU A 79 7.71 -10.30 1.44
CA LEU A 79 7.67 -10.22 -0.02
C LEU A 79 7.36 -11.60 -0.59
N PRO A 80 6.68 -11.67 -1.74
CA PRO A 80 6.57 -12.92 -2.49
C PRO A 80 7.96 -13.51 -2.76
N GLN A 81 8.13 -14.81 -2.51
CA GLN A 81 9.31 -15.54 -2.92
C GLN A 81 9.27 -15.75 -4.44
N ALA A 82 10.42 -15.60 -5.08
CA ALA A 82 10.59 -15.84 -6.51
C ALA A 82 11.77 -16.80 -6.71
N PRO A 83 11.66 -17.76 -7.67
CA PRO A 83 12.78 -18.57 -8.10
C PRO A 83 13.98 -17.69 -8.45
N ARG A 84 15.18 -18.03 -7.96
CA ARG A 84 16.40 -17.30 -8.32
C ARG A 84 16.99 -17.79 -9.64
N ASP A 85 17.03 -19.10 -9.84
CA ASP A 85 17.78 -19.72 -10.93
C ASP A 85 16.90 -20.70 -11.75
N GLY A 86 15.60 -20.42 -11.84
CA GLY A 86 14.63 -21.29 -12.53
C GLY A 86 14.27 -22.58 -11.79
N THR A 87 14.91 -22.85 -10.64
CA THR A 87 14.53 -23.96 -9.76
C THR A 87 13.16 -23.72 -9.12
N PRO A 88 12.27 -24.73 -9.08
CA PRO A 88 10.99 -24.62 -8.36
C PRO A 88 11.18 -24.18 -6.91
N LEU A 89 10.18 -23.49 -6.37
CA LEU A 89 10.19 -23.09 -4.98
C LEU A 89 9.92 -24.31 -4.09
N PRO A 90 10.54 -24.40 -2.90
CA PRO A 90 10.11 -25.34 -1.88
C PRO A 90 8.64 -25.12 -1.52
N GLY A 91 7.89 -26.20 -1.22
CA GLY A 91 6.44 -26.13 -0.97
C GLY A 91 6.02 -25.09 0.08
N TRP A 92 6.78 -24.95 1.18
CA TRP A 92 6.49 -23.94 2.20
C TRP A 92 6.59 -22.48 1.68
N GLN A 93 7.44 -22.21 0.69
CA GLN A 93 7.52 -20.89 0.03
C GLN A 93 6.34 -20.67 -0.91
N GLU A 94 5.86 -21.73 -1.58
CA GLU A 94 4.67 -21.69 -2.42
C GLU A 94 3.41 -21.44 -1.57
N ASP A 95 3.30 -22.11 -0.43
CA ASP A 95 2.22 -21.92 0.55
C ASP A 95 2.22 -20.48 1.09
N LEU A 96 3.39 -19.95 1.48
CA LEU A 96 3.53 -18.55 1.90
C LEU A 96 3.12 -17.58 0.78
N ASN A 97 3.51 -17.86 -0.47
CA ASN A 97 3.11 -17.07 -1.63
C ASN A 97 1.59 -17.14 -1.88
N ALA A 98 0.94 -18.27 -1.64
CA ALA A 98 -0.51 -18.41 -1.75
C ALA A 98 -1.23 -17.54 -0.71
N VAL A 99 -0.77 -17.56 0.54
CA VAL A 99 -1.27 -16.68 1.61
C VAL A 99 -1.07 -15.21 1.22
N HIS A 100 0.14 -14.84 0.79
CA HIS A 100 0.45 -13.48 0.36
C HIS A 100 -0.47 -13.03 -0.81
N ARG A 101 -0.69 -13.87 -1.83
CA ARG A 101 -1.59 -13.57 -2.95
C ARG A 101 -3.03 -13.33 -2.48
N SER A 102 -3.52 -14.15 -1.55
CA SER A 102 -4.86 -14.00 -0.97
C SER A 102 -5.01 -12.68 -0.20
N VAL A 103 -4.04 -12.36 0.66
CA VAL A 103 -3.98 -11.08 1.40
C VAL A 103 -3.91 -9.89 0.44
N ARG A 104 -3.02 -9.95 -0.56
CA ARG A 104 -2.86 -8.91 -1.57
C ARG A 104 -4.15 -8.68 -2.35
N ALA A 105 -4.83 -9.73 -2.77
CA ALA A 105 -6.10 -9.61 -3.48
C ALA A 105 -7.15 -8.86 -2.65
N ARG A 106 -7.27 -9.15 -1.35
CA ARG A 106 -8.18 -8.43 -0.45
C ARG A 106 -7.82 -6.94 -0.35
N ILE A 107 -6.54 -6.62 -0.14
CA ILE A 107 -6.04 -5.25 -0.04
C ILE A 107 -6.29 -4.47 -1.34
N GLU A 108 -5.97 -5.07 -2.49
CA GLU A 108 -6.18 -4.45 -3.81
C GLU A 108 -7.67 -4.19 -4.07
N HIS A 109 -8.54 -5.12 -3.67
CA HIS A 109 -10.00 -4.96 -3.81
C HIS A 109 -10.56 -3.84 -2.93
N THR A 110 -10.10 -3.73 -1.68
CA THR A 110 -10.42 -2.59 -0.80
C THR A 110 -9.98 -1.27 -1.44
N LEU A 111 -8.74 -1.20 -1.92
CA LEU A 111 -8.21 0.01 -2.56
C LEU A 111 -8.98 0.35 -3.85
N ALA A 112 -9.40 -0.65 -4.63
CA ALA A 112 -10.20 -0.45 -5.82
C ALA A 112 -11.57 0.17 -5.49
N ARG A 113 -12.24 -0.33 -4.43
CA ARG A 113 -13.50 0.24 -3.94
C ARG A 113 -13.35 1.68 -3.45
N MET A 114 -12.31 1.98 -2.67
CA MET A 114 -12.01 3.34 -2.23
C MET A 114 -11.78 4.27 -3.45
N LYS A 115 -11.07 3.79 -4.47
CA LYS A 115 -10.84 4.52 -5.73
C LYS A 115 -12.09 4.64 -6.61
N CYS A 116 -13.22 4.00 -6.27
CA CYS A 116 -14.44 4.16 -7.05
C CYS A 116 -15.08 5.54 -6.91
N TRP A 117 -14.69 6.28 -5.88
CA TRP A 117 -15.29 7.56 -5.56
C TRP A 117 -14.70 8.65 -6.47
N LYS A 118 -15.43 9.74 -6.67
CA LYS A 118 -15.02 10.80 -7.62
C LYS A 118 -13.75 11.53 -7.17
N ILE A 119 -13.62 11.80 -5.87
CA ILE A 119 -12.54 12.62 -5.31
C ILE A 119 -11.14 12.00 -5.54
N PRO A 120 -10.92 10.68 -5.30
CA PRO A 120 -9.64 10.04 -5.64
C PRO A 120 -9.30 10.02 -7.13
N ARG A 121 -10.30 10.09 -8.02
CA ARG A 121 -10.11 9.98 -9.48
C ARG A 121 -9.80 11.31 -10.16
N ASP A 122 -10.29 12.43 -9.61
CA ASP A 122 -10.06 13.78 -10.14
C ASP A 122 -9.82 14.77 -8.99
N TYR A 123 -8.65 14.66 -8.35
CA TYR A 123 -8.30 15.52 -7.23
C TYR A 123 -7.82 16.90 -7.70
N ARG A 124 -8.62 17.94 -7.40
CA ARG A 124 -8.40 19.32 -7.88
C ARG A 124 -7.95 20.31 -6.80
N ARG A 125 -7.82 19.88 -5.54
CA ARG A 125 -7.34 20.75 -4.45
C ARG A 125 -5.81 20.77 -4.39
N ARG A 126 -5.26 21.71 -3.60
CA ARG A 126 -3.81 21.79 -3.34
C ARG A 126 -3.29 20.49 -2.74
N ALA A 127 -2.11 20.05 -3.16
CA ALA A 127 -1.58 18.72 -2.83
C ALA A 127 -1.37 18.48 -1.33
N HIS A 128 -1.06 19.53 -0.55
CA HIS A 128 -0.88 19.38 0.91
C HIS A 128 -2.15 18.94 1.64
N THR A 129 -3.34 19.13 1.07
CA THR A 129 -4.62 18.67 1.64
C THR A 129 -4.99 17.23 1.22
N LEU A 130 -4.16 16.58 0.40
CA LEU A 130 -4.46 15.27 -0.17
C LEU A 130 -4.47 14.18 0.90
N ARG A 131 -3.59 14.25 1.90
CA ARG A 131 -3.59 13.31 3.04
C ARG A 131 -4.91 13.36 3.78
N ASP A 132 -5.33 14.56 4.20
CA ASP A 132 -6.56 14.74 4.98
C ASP A 132 -7.80 14.34 4.16
N THR A 133 -7.81 14.68 2.87
CA THR A 133 -8.90 14.26 1.98
C THR A 133 -8.96 12.75 1.82
N ALA A 134 -7.81 12.10 1.64
CA ALA A 134 -7.75 10.65 1.52
C ALA A 134 -8.11 9.94 2.83
N ALA A 135 -7.73 10.50 3.98
CA ALA A 135 -8.14 10.03 5.31
C ALA A 135 -9.66 10.17 5.49
N GLY A 136 -10.26 11.29 5.09
CA GLY A 136 -11.72 11.47 5.11
C GLY A 136 -12.45 10.47 4.21
N ILE A 137 -11.93 10.17 3.02
CA ILE A 137 -12.50 9.17 2.12
C ILE A 137 -12.36 7.75 2.69
N ALA A 138 -11.22 7.43 3.28
CA ALA A 138 -10.99 6.17 3.98
C ALA A 138 -12.01 5.99 5.12
N PHE A 139 -12.19 7.02 5.95
CA PHE A 139 -13.17 7.01 7.03
C PHE A 139 -14.61 6.78 6.53
N LEU A 140 -15.02 7.49 5.48
CA LEU A 140 -16.34 7.30 4.88
C LEU A 140 -16.51 5.91 4.24
N TYR A 141 -15.45 5.37 3.64
CA TYR A 141 -15.44 4.00 3.11
C TYR A 141 -15.62 2.98 4.25
N ASP A 142 -14.88 3.14 5.34
CA ASP A 142 -14.95 2.27 6.51
C ASP A 142 -16.33 2.31 7.16
N LEU A 143 -16.94 3.50 7.29
CA LEU A 143 -18.33 3.64 7.75
C LEU A 143 -19.32 2.90 6.84
N ALA A 144 -19.17 3.01 5.52
CA ALA A 144 -20.04 2.34 4.56
C ALA A 144 -19.82 0.82 4.50
N LEU A 145 -18.69 0.31 5.02
CA LEU A 145 -18.39 -1.11 5.11
C LEU A 145 -18.88 -1.73 6.43
N ALA A 146 -18.84 -0.94 7.52
CA ALA A 146 -19.20 -1.38 8.87
C ALA A 146 -20.69 -1.21 9.21
N GLY A 147 -21.42 -0.37 8.47
CA GLY A 147 -22.90 -0.28 8.51
C GLY A 147 -23.58 -1.27 7.57
#